data_AF-A0A9E3DPP3-F1
#
_entry.id   AF-A0A9E3DPP3-F1
#
_cell.length_a   1.000
_cell.length_b   1.000
_cell.length_c   1.000
_cell.angle_alpha   90.00
_cell.angle_beta   90.00
_cell.angle_gamma   90.00
#
_symmetry.space_group_name_H-M   'P 1'
#
loop_
_entity.id
_entity.type
_entity.pdbx_description
1 polymer ?
#
loop_
_entity_poly.entity_id
_entity_poly.type
_entity_poly.pdbx_seq_one_letter_code
_entity_poly.pdbx_strand_id
1 'polypeptide(L)'
;SLLGAAGDGNSSGTLTITYTDGTTQTAVVGLSDWALGGGGAPVAYNNRTVATMPYRNSDSGTSQQLTMYLFATEPITLAAGKQVSGITLPSDVKGGTFHVFSIALG
;
A
#
# COMPACT_ATOMS: atom_id res chain seq x y z
N SER A 1 8.35 5.04 2.45
CA SER A 1 7.09 4.69 1.76
C SER A 1 6.83 3.20 1.80
N LEU A 2 5.60 2.77 1.49
CA LEU A 2 5.27 1.37 1.30
C LEU A 2 5.14 1.07 -0.20
N LEU A 3 5.65 -0.07 -0.64
CA LEU A 3 5.36 -0.67 -1.94
C LEU A 3 4.26 -1.71 -1.75
N GLY A 4 3.16 -1.59 -2.47
CA GLY A 4 1.96 -2.37 -2.19
C GLY A 4 0.87 -2.23 -3.24
N ALA A 5 -0.21 -2.96 -3.03
CA ALA A 5 -1.49 -2.73 -3.69
C ALA A 5 -2.64 -3.21 -2.80
N ALA A 6 -3.83 -2.64 -2.99
CA ALA A 6 -5.05 -3.15 -2.39
C ALA A 6 -5.74 -4.17 -3.31
N GLY A 7 -6.59 -5.03 -2.74
CA GLY A 7 -7.44 -5.96 -3.49
C GLY A 7 -8.90 -5.81 -3.08
N ASP A 8 -9.84 -6.09 -3.98
CA ASP A 8 -11.28 -5.96 -3.74
C ASP A 8 -11.72 -4.55 -3.28
N GLY A 9 -11.06 -3.54 -3.86
CA GLY A 9 -11.32 -2.12 -3.60
C GLY A 9 -10.12 -1.41 -2.99
N ASN A 10 -10.15 -0.08 -3.05
CA ASN A 10 -9.17 0.77 -2.37
C ASN A 10 -9.15 0.45 -0.88
N SER A 11 -7.96 0.46 -0.27
CA SER A 11 -7.82 0.11 1.14
C SER A 11 -6.94 1.13 1.87
N SER A 12 -7.31 1.45 3.11
CA SER A 12 -6.55 2.38 3.95
C SER A 12 -6.56 1.95 5.42
N GLY A 13 -5.51 2.31 6.14
CA GLY A 13 -5.36 1.98 7.55
C GLY A 13 -4.32 2.86 8.22
N THR A 14 -4.25 2.76 9.54
CA THR A 14 -3.26 3.48 10.36
C THR A 14 -2.14 2.53 10.74
N LEU A 15 -0.92 2.87 10.36
CA LEU A 15 0.28 2.17 10.83
C LEU A 15 0.91 2.91 12.01
N THR A 16 1.70 2.17 12.78
CA THR A 16 2.48 2.72 13.90
C THR A 16 3.96 2.58 13.60
N ILE A 17 4.69 3.68 13.72
CA ILE A 17 6.14 3.75 13.67
C ILE A 17 6.64 3.80 15.11
N THR A 18 7.52 2.86 15.46
CA THR A 18 8.21 2.85 16.76
C THR A 18 9.63 3.33 16.55
N TYR A 19 10.05 4.32 17.33
CA TYR A 19 11.40 4.87 17.29
C TYR A 19 12.34 4.18 18.28
N THR A 20 13.65 4.31 18.07
CA THR A 20 14.68 3.68 18.92
C THR A 20 14.71 4.19 20.35
N ASP A 21 14.11 5.35 20.64
CA ASP A 21 13.95 5.90 21.98
C ASP A 21 12.65 5.46 22.68
N GLY A 22 11.90 4.54 22.06
CA GLY A 22 10.64 4.00 22.57
C GLY A 22 9.41 4.87 22.31
N THR A 23 9.56 6.07 21.73
CA THR A 23 8.42 6.88 21.32
C THR A 23 7.77 6.32 20.04
N THR A 24 6.52 6.70 19.79
CA THR A 24 5.78 6.24 18.60
C THR A 24 5.17 7.40 17.82
N GLN A 25 4.97 7.19 16.53
CA GLN A 25 4.19 8.04 15.63
C GLN A 25 3.20 7.17 14.86
N THR A 26 2.02 7.69 14.59
CA THR A 26 1.06 7.04 13.69
C THR A 26 1.00 7.75 12.35
N ALA A 27 0.65 7.01 11.30
CA ALA A 27 0.42 7.56 9.97
C ALA A 27 -0.72 6.81 9.28
N VAL A 28 -1.59 7.55 8.60
CA VAL A 28 -2.61 6.96 7.73
C VAL A 28 -1.99 6.70 6.38
N VAL A 29 -2.15 5.48 5.88
CA VAL A 29 -1.69 5.06 4.55
C VAL A 29 -2.85 4.47 3.76
N GLY A 30 -2.85 4.70 2.46
CA GLY A 30 -3.83 4.16 1.53
C GLY A 30 -3.16 3.57 0.29
N LEU A 31 -3.71 2.45 -0.18
CA LEU A 31 -3.33 1.79 -1.42
C LEU A 31 -4.56 1.69 -2.33
N SER A 32 -4.35 2.00 -3.60
CA SER A 32 -5.36 1.80 -4.64
C SER A 32 -5.54 0.30 -4.93
N ASP A 33 -6.75 -0.07 -5.35
CA ASP A 33 -7.05 -1.39 -5.89
C ASP A 33 -6.09 -1.70 -7.06
N TRP A 34 -5.38 -2.82 -6.99
CA TRP A 34 -4.48 -3.31 -8.02
C TRP A 34 -5.14 -3.46 -9.40
N ALA A 35 -6.47 -3.63 -9.44
CA ALA A 35 -7.24 -3.71 -10.67
C ALA A 35 -7.97 -2.39 -11.00
N LEU A 36 -7.84 -1.35 -10.18
CA LEU A 36 -8.55 -0.07 -10.30
C LEU A 36 -10.06 -0.26 -10.59
N GLY A 37 -10.73 -1.14 -9.84
CA GLY A 37 -12.15 -1.44 -10.04
C GLY A 37 -12.47 -2.01 -11.43
N GLY A 38 -11.56 -2.81 -12.01
CA GLY A 38 -11.68 -3.31 -13.37
C GLY A 38 -11.19 -2.35 -14.45
N GLY A 39 -10.31 -1.41 -14.10
CA GLY A 39 -9.70 -0.43 -15.00
C GLY A 39 -10.47 0.89 -15.14
N GLY A 40 -11.58 1.05 -14.41
CA GLY A 40 -12.45 2.23 -14.50
C GLY A 40 -12.22 3.28 -13.41
N ALA A 41 -11.58 2.92 -12.29
CA ALA A 41 -11.35 3.85 -11.19
C ALA A 41 -10.03 4.62 -11.37
N PRO A 42 -9.97 5.90 -10.94
CA PRO A 42 -8.70 6.61 -10.87
C PRO A 42 -7.81 6.03 -9.76
N VAL A 43 -6.51 6.26 -9.87
CA VAL A 43 -5.57 6.02 -8.77
C VAL A 43 -5.93 6.93 -7.60
N ALA A 44 -6.02 6.35 -6.39
CA ALA A 44 -6.36 7.04 -5.16
C ALA A 44 -5.12 7.32 -4.29
N TYR A 45 -5.31 8.15 -3.25
CA TYR A 45 -4.32 8.43 -2.20
C TYR A 45 -2.96 8.94 -2.72
N ASN A 46 -2.96 9.63 -3.87
CA ASN A 46 -1.74 10.08 -4.55
C ASN A 46 -0.71 8.97 -4.75
N ASN A 47 -1.17 7.72 -4.88
CA ASN A 47 -0.27 6.60 -5.10
C ASN A 47 0.50 6.78 -6.41
N ARG A 48 1.79 6.46 -6.38
CA ARG A 48 2.61 6.42 -7.58
C ARG A 48 2.54 5.03 -8.19
N THR A 49 2.23 4.92 -9.48
CA THR A 49 2.41 3.66 -10.22
C THR A 49 3.88 3.34 -10.33
N VAL A 50 4.28 2.18 -9.81
CA VAL A 50 5.66 1.68 -9.84
C VAL A 50 5.86 0.68 -10.97
N ALA A 51 4.89 -0.20 -11.17
CA ALA A 51 4.90 -1.19 -12.25
C ALA A 51 3.47 -1.52 -12.70
N THR A 52 3.36 -2.08 -13.89
CA THR A 52 2.10 -2.60 -14.44
C THR A 52 2.29 -4.00 -14.98
N MET A 53 1.26 -4.84 -14.89
CA MET A 53 1.22 -6.17 -15.48
C MET A 53 -0.02 -6.28 -16.40
N PRO A 54 0.06 -6.94 -17.56
CA PRO A 54 -1.04 -6.91 -18.54
C PRO A 54 -2.22 -7.85 -18.20
N TYR A 55 -2.08 -8.70 -17.18
CA TYR A 55 -3.10 -9.67 -16.79
C TYR A 55 -3.06 -9.99 -15.30
N ARG A 56 -4.12 -10.66 -14.83
CA ARG A 56 -4.15 -11.40 -13.57
C ARG A 56 -4.47 -12.87 -13.77
N ASN A 57 -3.92 -13.72 -12.89
CA ASN A 57 -4.22 -15.15 -12.85
C ASN A 57 -5.63 -15.38 -12.28
N SER A 58 -6.30 -16.43 -12.77
CA SER A 58 -7.51 -17.00 -12.18
C SER A 58 -7.20 -18.40 -11.62
N ASP A 59 -7.91 -18.76 -10.56
CA ASP A 59 -7.99 -20.10 -9.98
C ASP A 59 -8.36 -21.21 -11.00
N SER A 60 -9.06 -20.86 -12.08
CA SER A 60 -9.35 -21.76 -13.21
C SER A 60 -8.13 -22.16 -14.04
N GLY A 61 -6.94 -21.63 -13.75
CA GLY A 61 -5.72 -21.83 -14.55
C GLY A 61 -5.66 -20.96 -15.81
N THR A 62 -6.60 -20.03 -15.98
CA THR A 62 -6.63 -19.05 -17.07
C THR A 62 -6.14 -17.67 -16.60
N SER A 63 -6.02 -16.72 -17.54
CA SER A 63 -5.69 -15.33 -17.24
C SER A 63 -6.80 -14.39 -17.73
N GLN A 64 -7.09 -13.35 -16.97
CA GLN A 64 -7.89 -12.23 -17.43
C GLN A 64 -6.98 -11.10 -17.92
N GLN A 65 -7.14 -10.68 -19.17
CA GLN A 65 -6.46 -9.52 -19.72
C GLN A 65 -7.06 -8.24 -19.12
N LEU A 66 -6.28 -7.61 -18.25
CA LEU A 66 -6.64 -6.40 -17.52
C LEU A 66 -5.35 -5.86 -16.91
N THR A 67 -5.06 -4.57 -17.12
CA THR A 67 -3.86 -3.95 -16.56
C THR A 67 -3.94 -3.93 -15.04
N MET A 68 -3.04 -4.67 -14.40
CA MET A 68 -2.82 -4.68 -12.96
C MET A 68 -1.71 -3.70 -12.60
N TYR A 69 -1.77 -3.14 -11.41
CA TYR A 69 -0.87 -2.09 -10.96
C TYR A 69 -0.20 -2.45 -9.64
N LEU A 70 1.07 -2.06 -9.54
CA LEU A 70 1.82 -2.00 -8.30
C LEU A 70 2.05 -0.54 -7.94
N PHE A 71 1.80 -0.18 -6.69
CA PHE A 71 1.85 1.20 -6.23
C PHE A 71 2.91 1.43 -5.16
N ALA A 72 3.35 2.68 -5.05
CA ALA A 72 4.01 3.20 -3.86
C ALA A 72 3.14 4.28 -3.20
N THR A 73 3.08 4.27 -1.87
CA THR A 73 2.47 5.36 -1.11
C THR A 73 3.33 6.63 -1.20
N GLU A 74 2.73 7.77 -0.88
CA GLU A 74 3.53 8.95 -0.53
C GLU A 74 4.48 8.62 0.64
N PRO A 75 5.67 9.26 0.69
CA PRO A 75 6.55 9.16 1.84
C PRO A 75 5.85 9.64 3.12
N ILE A 76 6.07 8.91 4.20
CA ILE A 76 5.61 9.32 5.52
C ILE A 76 6.73 10.13 6.15
N THR A 77 6.46 11.38 6.48
CA THR A 77 7.43 12.24 7.18
C THR A 77 7.63 11.72 8.60
N LEU A 78 8.87 11.35 8.92
CA LEU A 78 9.27 10.91 10.25
C LEU A 78 9.44 12.10 11.19
N ALA A 79 9.28 11.85 12.49
CA ALA A 79 9.57 12.84 13.52
C ALA A 79 11.06 13.25 13.45
N ALA A 80 11.30 14.57 13.44
CA ALA A 80 12.63 15.11 13.25
C ALA A 80 13.64 14.58 14.29
N GLY A 81 14.80 14.13 13.82
CA GLY A 81 15.87 13.58 14.66
C GLY A 81 15.58 12.21 15.27
N LYS A 82 14.48 11.54 14.92
CA LYS A 82 14.17 10.19 15.38
C LYS A 82 14.64 9.14 14.37
N GLN A 83 15.07 7.99 14.89
CA GLN A 83 15.42 6.82 14.08
C GLN A 83 14.38 5.72 14.27
N VAL A 84 13.93 5.11 13.17
CA VAL A 84 12.91 4.05 13.19
C VAL A 84 13.52 2.77 13.73
N SER A 85 12.86 2.17 14.72
CA SER A 85 13.15 0.83 15.23
C SER A 85 12.23 -0.23 14.64
N GLY A 86 10.99 0.14 14.28
CA GLY A 86 10.02 -0.81 13.73
C GLY A 86 8.80 -0.12 13.16
N ILE A 87 8.09 -0.86 12.30
CA ILE A 87 6.79 -0.45 11.75
C ILE A 87 5.81 -1.58 12.01
N THR A 88 4.72 -1.25 12.69
CA THR A 88 3.55 -2.13 12.84
C THR A 88 2.53 -1.73 11.78
N LEU A 89 2.24 -2.65 10.85
CA LEU A 89 1.24 -2.46 9.81
C LEU A 89 -0.18 -2.38 10.42
N PRO A 90 -1.16 -1.79 9.71
CA PRO A 90 -2.53 -1.73 10.21
C PRO A 90 -3.07 -3.14 10.49
N SER A 91 -3.56 -3.38 11.72
CA SER A 91 -4.27 -4.61 12.07
C SER A 91 -5.66 -4.66 11.43
N ASP A 92 -6.23 -3.49 11.19
CA ASP A 92 -7.55 -3.28 10.63
C ASP A 92 -7.45 -2.23 9.52
N VAL A 93 -8.16 -2.49 8.43
CA VAL A 93 -8.22 -1.60 7.27
C VAL A 93 -9.67 -1.31 6.89
N LYS A 94 -9.88 -0.18 6.22
CA LYS A 94 -11.17 0.21 5.62
C LYS A 94 -11.11 -0.04 4.13
N GLY A 95 -12.11 -0.75 3.60
CA GLY A 95 -12.23 -1.08 2.19
C GLY A 95 -11.78 -2.51 1.91
N GLY A 96 -10.93 -2.67 0.89
CA GLY A 96 -10.40 -3.96 0.46
C GLY A 96 -9.25 -4.51 1.30
N THR A 97 -8.56 -5.52 0.79
CA THR A 97 -7.31 -6.04 1.39
C THR A 97 -6.16 -5.05 1.21
N PHE A 98 -5.16 -5.10 2.09
CA PHE A 98 -4.00 -4.20 2.06
C PHE A 98 -2.70 -5.02 2.02
N HIS A 99 -2.08 -5.15 0.85
CA HIS A 99 -0.87 -5.95 0.67
C HIS A 99 0.37 -5.05 0.59
N VAL A 100 1.34 -5.31 1.48
CA VAL A 100 2.65 -4.66 1.49
C VAL A 100 3.70 -5.66 1.00
N PHE A 101 4.42 -5.29 -0.06
CA PHE A 101 5.49 -6.10 -0.64
C PHE A 101 6.88 -5.63 -0.20
N SER A 102 7.03 -4.34 0.13
CA SER A 102 8.29 -3.78 0.63
C SER A 102 8.04 -2.49 1.41
N ILE A 103 8.98 -2.17 2.30
CA ILE A 103 9.01 -0.94 3.10
C ILE A 103 10.37 -0.30 2.89
N ALA A 104 10.38 0.98 2.49
CA ALA A 104 11.60 1.77 2.35
C ALA A 104 11.67 2.85 3.44
N LEU A 105 12.78 2.85 4.16
CA LEU A 105 13.20 3.88 5.13
C LEU A 105 14.33 4.70 4.50
N GLY A 106 14.33 6.01 4.73
CA GLY A 106 15.34 6.94 4.23
C GLY A 106 15.57 8.06 5.23
#